data_AF-A0ABD5W8D2-F1
#
_entry.id   AF-A0ABD5W8D2-F1
#
_cell.length_a   1.000
_cell.length_b   1.000
_cell.length_c   1.000
_cell.angle_alpha   90.00
_cell.angle_beta   90.00
_cell.angle_gamma   90.00
#
_symmetry.space_group_name_H-M   'P 1'
#
loop_
_entity.id
_entity.type
_entity.pdbx_description
1 polymer ?
#
loop_
_entity_poly.entity_id
_entity_poly.type
_entity_poly.pdbx_seq_one_letter_code
_entity_poly.pdbx_strand_id
1 'polypeptide(L)'
;MSTESPPSLRESLRSREGAAVAVAFVLLALYAVLIQAQILVVVYYASVALLLWLLYRFVRAHERIASAQERRATAASGPASAHAPGGSGVAEAGDQGDGEHDREE
;
A
#
# COMPACT_ATOMS: atom_id res chain seq x y z
N MET A 1 52.62 -51.70 7.13
CA MET A 1 51.61 -50.72 6.68
C MET A 1 51.98 -49.39 7.32
N SER A 2 52.57 -48.47 6.56
CA SER A 2 52.97 -47.17 7.09
C SER A 2 51.71 -46.32 7.26
N THR A 3 51.35 -46.01 8.50
CA THR A 3 50.31 -45.03 8.82
C THR A 3 50.90 -43.65 8.61
N GLU A 4 50.76 -43.12 7.40
CA GLU A 4 51.14 -41.74 7.13
C GLU A 4 50.14 -40.82 7.83
N SER A 5 50.61 -40.10 8.85
CA SER A 5 49.78 -39.14 9.58
C SER A 5 49.41 -37.99 8.64
N PRO A 6 48.14 -37.57 8.59
CA PRO A 6 47.73 -36.47 7.71
C PRO A 6 48.49 -35.17 8.07
N PRO A 7 48.84 -34.35 7.06
CA PRO A 7 49.58 -33.12 7.28
C PRO A 7 48.81 -32.17 8.19
N SER A 8 49.52 -31.51 9.10
CA SER A 8 48.91 -30.53 9.99
C SER A 8 48.44 -29.29 9.21
N LEU A 9 47.43 -28.58 9.73
CA LEU A 9 46.87 -27.39 9.11
C LEU A 9 47.94 -26.32 8.80
N ARG A 10 48.93 -26.17 9.68
CA ARG A 10 50.06 -25.25 9.47
C ARG A 10 50.99 -25.71 8.34
N GLU A 11 51.23 -27.01 8.22
CA GLU A 11 52.01 -27.61 7.12
C GLU A 11 51.32 -27.36 5.78
N SER A 12 50.01 -27.63 5.71
CA SER A 12 49.19 -27.41 4.53
C SER A 12 49.14 -25.94 4.12
N LEU A 13 49.00 -25.00 5.06
CA LEU A 13 48.97 -23.56 4.76
C LEU A 13 50.33 -23.00 4.31
N ARG A 14 51.43 -23.66 4.67
CA ARG A 14 52.77 -23.30 4.18
C ARG A 14 52.98 -23.72 2.72
N SER A 15 52.27 -24.76 2.28
CA SER A 15 52.25 -25.13 0.87
C SER A 15 51.51 -24.06 0.05
N ARG A 16 51.95 -23.84 -1.18
CA ARG A 16 51.32 -22.87 -2.10
C ARG A 16 49.87 -23.25 -2.41
N GLU A 17 49.58 -24.54 -2.48
CA GLU A 17 48.25 -25.08 -2.74
C GLU A 17 47.30 -24.86 -1.56
N GLY A 18 47.72 -25.19 -0.33
CA GLY A 18 46.89 -24.96 0.84
C GLY A 18 46.67 -23.47 1.14
N ALA A 19 47.68 -22.62 0.88
CA ALA A 19 47.51 -21.17 0.92
C ALA A 19 46.49 -20.68 -0.12
N ALA A 20 46.55 -21.17 -1.36
CA ALA A 20 45.61 -20.80 -2.42
C ALA A 20 44.16 -21.21 -2.07
N VAL A 21 43.96 -22.43 -1.55
CA VAL A 21 42.64 -22.90 -1.09
C VAL A 21 42.12 -22.04 0.06
N ALA A 22 42.96 -21.70 1.03
CA ALA A 22 42.56 -20.83 2.14
C ALA A 22 42.15 -19.44 1.65
N VAL A 23 42.91 -18.84 0.73
CA VAL A 23 42.56 -17.54 0.12
C VAL A 23 41.25 -17.64 -0.65
N ALA A 24 41.06 -18.69 -1.46
CA ALA A 24 39.82 -18.90 -2.19
C ALA A 24 38.61 -19.03 -1.25
N PHE A 25 38.77 -19.75 -0.14
CA PHE A 25 37.72 -19.88 0.88
C PHE A 25 37.38 -18.54 1.53
N VAL A 26 38.39 -17.74 1.88
CA VAL A 26 38.19 -16.38 2.41
C VAL A 26 37.47 -15.49 1.41
N LEU A 27 37.88 -15.50 0.14
CA LEU A 27 37.22 -14.74 -0.92
C LEU A 27 35.77 -15.17 -1.12
N LEU A 28 35.49 -16.48 -1.09
CA LEU A 28 34.14 -17.01 -1.19
C LEU A 28 33.27 -16.55 0.00
N ALA A 29 33.81 -16.59 1.21
CA ALA A 29 33.11 -16.13 2.40
C ALA A 29 32.79 -14.63 2.32
N LEU A 30 33.76 -13.80 1.91
CA LEU A 30 33.55 -12.36 1.68
C LEU A 30 32.49 -12.11 0.61
N TYR A 31 32.55 -12.86 -0.49
CA TYR A 31 31.57 -12.77 -1.57
C TYR A 31 30.15 -13.13 -1.08
N ALA A 32 30.01 -14.19 -0.28
CA ALA A 32 28.74 -14.59 0.29
C ALA A 32 28.15 -13.49 1.21
N VAL A 33 28.99 -12.86 2.04
CA VAL A 33 28.59 -11.73 2.91
C VAL A 33 28.11 -10.54 2.07
N LEU A 34 28.80 -10.21 0.97
CA LEU A 34 28.40 -9.13 0.08
C LEU A 34 27.03 -9.40 -0.55
N ILE A 35 26.79 -10.61 -1.06
CA ILE A 35 25.50 -11.00 -1.63
C ILE A 35 24.39 -10.92 -0.57
N GLN A 36 24.66 -11.43 0.64
CA GLN A 36 23.71 -11.35 1.75
C GLN A 36 23.34 -9.89 2.07
N ALA A 37 24.32 -8.99 2.10
CA ALA A 37 24.08 -7.56 2.33
C ALA A 37 23.20 -6.94 1.24
N GLN A 38 23.43 -7.26 -0.03
CA GLN A 38 22.60 -6.77 -1.14
C GLN A 38 21.15 -7.25 -1.04
N ILE A 39 20.95 -8.52 -0.70
CA ILE A 39 19.60 -9.08 -0.48
C ILE A 39 18.92 -8.34 0.68
N LEU A 40 19.64 -8.12 1.79
CA LEU A 40 19.10 -7.40 2.94
C LEU A 40 18.73 -5.96 2.60
N VAL A 41 19.51 -5.27 1.76
CA VAL A 41 19.18 -3.92 1.28
C VAL A 41 17.87 -3.93 0.49
N VAL A 42 17.68 -4.88 -0.44
CA VAL A 42 16.42 -5.00 -1.20
C VAL A 42 15.25 -5.30 -0.27
N VAL A 43 15.40 -6.26 0.65
CA VAL A 43 14.37 -6.61 1.63
C VAL A 43 14.01 -5.43 2.53
N TYR A 44 15.01 -4.65 2.96
CA TYR A 44 14.80 -3.45 3.74
C TYR A 44 13.95 -2.42 2.99
N TYR A 45 14.32 -2.07 1.76
CA TYR A 45 13.54 -1.12 0.96
C TYR A 45 12.13 -1.64 0.66
N ALA A 46 11.98 -2.92 0.34
CA ALA A 46 10.68 -3.54 0.14
C ALA A 46 9.82 -3.47 1.41
N SER A 47 10.41 -3.71 2.58
CA SER A 47 9.73 -3.62 3.88
C SER A 47 9.31 -2.19 4.19
N VAL A 48 10.17 -1.20 3.95
CA VAL A 48 9.83 0.23 4.12
C VAL A 48 8.69 0.62 3.18
N ALA A 49 8.77 0.24 1.91
CA ALA A 49 7.70 0.51 0.95
C ALA A 49 6.37 -0.15 1.36
N LEU A 50 6.42 -1.39 1.84
CA LEU A 50 5.26 -2.10 2.35
C LEU A 50 4.66 -1.39 3.57
N LEU A 51 5.48 -0.95 4.53
CA LEU A 51 5.03 -0.20 5.71
C LEU A 51 4.37 1.13 5.32
N LEU A 52 4.99 1.89 4.41
CA LEU A 52 4.40 3.13 3.89
C LEU A 52 3.09 2.87 3.16
N TRP A 53 3.02 1.82 2.36
CA TRP A 53 1.80 1.42 1.67
C TRP A 53 0.70 1.02 2.66
N LEU A 54 1.02 0.26 3.70
CA LEU A 54 0.07 -0.10 4.76
C LEU A 54 -0.39 1.13 5.54
N LEU A 55 0.51 2.05 5.86
CA LEU A 55 0.17 3.30 6.54
C LEU A 55 -0.78 4.14 5.68
N TYR A 56 -0.46 4.33 4.40
CA TYR A 56 -1.34 4.98 3.44
C TYR A 56 -2.70 4.29 3.39
N ARG A 57 -2.70 2.95 3.30
CA ARG A 57 -3.92 2.15 3.23
C ARG A 57 -4.78 2.26 4.48
N PHE A 58 -4.14 2.36 5.65
CA PHE A 58 -4.77 2.57 6.94
C PHE A 58 -5.41 3.95 7.04
N VAL A 59 -4.66 5.01 6.71
CA VAL A 59 -5.19 6.39 6.66
C VAL A 59 -6.40 6.45 5.74
N ARG A 60 -6.28 5.89 4.53
CA ARG A 60 -7.38 5.86 3.56
C ARG A 60 -8.59 5.05 4.04
N ALA A 61 -8.38 3.98 4.80
CA ALA A 61 -9.47 3.24 5.43
C ALA A 61 -10.18 4.09 6.50
N HIS A 62 -9.42 4.86 7.28
CA HIS A 62 -9.94 5.75 8.31
C HIS A 62 -10.78 6.89 7.71
N GLU A 63 -10.32 7.51 6.62
CA GLU A 63 -11.09 8.52 5.88
C GLU A 63 -12.46 7.99 5.42
N ARG A 64 -12.51 6.72 4.97
CA ARG A 64 -13.76 6.08 4.58
C ARG A 64 -14.72 5.88 5.75
N ILE A 65 -14.19 5.65 6.95
CA ILE A 65 -15.02 5.53 8.17
C ILE A 65 -15.52 6.90 8.60
N ALA A 66 -14.66 7.91 8.63
CA ALA A 66 -15.05 9.29 8.96
C ALA A 66 -16.16 9.81 8.03
N SER A 67 -16.01 9.63 6.72
CA SER A 67 -17.05 10.00 5.73
C SER A 67 -18.34 9.17 5.84
N ALA A 68 -18.29 7.96 6.39
CA ALA A 68 -19.50 7.19 6.70
C ALA A 68 -20.21 7.74 7.95
N GLN A 69 -19.45 8.16 8.96
CA GLN A 69 -20.00 8.82 10.16
C GLN A 69 -20.62 10.17 9.83
N GLU A 70 -19.97 10.98 8.99
CA GLU A 70 -20.50 12.27 8.53
C GLU A 70 -21.83 12.09 7.81
N ARG A 71 -21.94 11.14 6.88
CA ARG A 71 -23.22 10.83 6.21
C ARG A 71 -24.31 10.40 7.18
N ARG A 72 -23.98 9.63 8.22
CA ARG A 72 -24.96 9.23 9.25
C ARG A 72 -25.37 10.42 10.11
N ALA A 73 -24.46 11.31 10.47
CA ALA A 73 -24.75 12.52 11.22
C ALA A 73 -25.61 13.50 10.39
N THR A 74 -25.31 13.68 9.10
CA THR A 74 -26.12 14.50 8.19
C THR A 74 -27.52 13.89 8.00
N ALA A 75 -27.62 12.57 7.81
CA ALA A 75 -28.90 11.88 7.70
C ALA A 75 -29.72 11.86 9.00
N ALA A 76 -29.07 11.89 10.16
CA ALA A 76 -29.75 12.07 11.44
C ALA A 76 -30.19 13.53 11.67
N SER A 77 -29.50 14.49 11.04
CA SER A 77 -29.78 15.92 11.14
C SER A 77 -30.81 16.45 10.14
N GLY A 78 -31.36 15.61 9.25
CA GLY A 78 -32.45 16.00 8.34
C GLY A 78 -33.42 14.85 8.09
N PRO A 79 -34.75 15.06 7.93
CA PRO A 79 -35.54 16.29 7.98
C PRO A 79 -36.41 16.37 9.24
N ALA A 80 -35.85 16.80 10.39
CA ALA A 80 -36.67 17.22 11.54
C ALA A 80 -37.17 18.67 11.43
N SER A 81 -36.78 19.40 10.36
CA SER A 81 -37.11 20.81 10.12
C SER A 81 -37.78 21.09 8.76
N ALA A 82 -38.22 20.06 8.03
CA ALA A 82 -38.94 20.21 6.75
C ALA A 82 -40.38 19.67 6.77
N HIS A 83 -41.07 19.77 7.90
CA HIS A 83 -42.51 19.52 7.97
C HIS A 83 -43.25 20.57 8.81
N ALA A 84 -43.54 21.71 8.18
CA ALA A 84 -44.69 22.53 8.52
C ALA A 84 -45.71 22.40 7.36
N PRO A 85 -46.80 21.65 7.53
CA PRO A 85 -47.94 21.68 6.61
C PRO A 85 -48.91 22.78 7.06
N GLY A 86 -49.14 23.78 6.20
CA GLY A 86 -50.12 24.86 6.38
C GLY A 86 -49.66 26.10 5.61
N GLY A 87 -50.28 26.56 4.53
CA GLY A 87 -51.71 26.68 4.29
C GLY A 87 -52.09 28.15 4.45
N SER A 88 -52.03 28.92 3.36
CA SER A 88 -52.74 30.21 3.25
C SER A 88 -52.84 30.60 1.78
N GLY A 89 -54.05 30.50 1.23
CA GLY A 89 -54.34 30.81 -0.16
C GLY A 89 -54.27 32.30 -0.47
N VAL A 90 -53.88 32.59 -1.71
CA VAL A 90 -54.37 33.73 -2.49
C VAL A 90 -54.64 33.19 -3.89
N ALA A 91 -55.89 33.29 -4.30
CA ALA A 91 -56.30 33.07 -5.68
C ALA A 91 -55.80 34.25 -6.52
N GLU A 92 -55.10 33.98 -7.62
CA GLU A 92 -55.04 34.92 -8.73
C GLU A 92 -55.45 34.19 -10.00
N ALA A 93 -56.59 34.63 -10.52
CA ALA A 93 -57.19 34.22 -11.77
C ALA A 93 -56.61 35.05 -12.92
N GLY A 94 -56.50 34.42 -14.09
CA GLY A 94 -56.03 35.04 -15.34
C GLY A 94 -54.76 34.34 -15.80
N ASP A 95 -54.67 33.69 -16.95
CA ASP A 95 -55.28 34.03 -18.23
C ASP A 95 -55.27 32.76 -19.09
N GLN A 96 -56.45 32.37 -19.56
CA GLN A 96 -56.68 31.19 -20.38
C GLN A 96 -56.76 31.68 -21.83
N GLY A 97 -55.59 31.81 -22.47
CA GLY A 97 -55.46 32.11 -23.89
C GLY A 97 -55.61 30.84 -24.71
N ASP A 98 -56.81 30.63 -25.22
CA ASP A 98 -57.23 29.59 -26.15
C ASP A 98 -56.99 30.03 -27.62
N GLY A 99 -56.78 29.06 -28.53
CA GLY A 99 -56.64 29.24 -29.98
C GLY A 99 -55.18 29.15 -30.49
N GLU A 100 -54.78 28.45 -31.54
CA GLU A 100 -55.41 27.74 -32.67
C GLU A 100 -54.33 26.72 -33.12
N HIS A 101 -54.60 25.43 -33.26
CA HIS A 101 -55.10 24.79 -34.47
C HIS A 101 -54.46 25.28 -35.79
N ASP A 102 -53.36 24.65 -36.21
CA ASP A 102 -52.92 24.46 -37.61
C ASP A 102 -51.84 23.35 -37.57
N ARG A 103 -52.12 22.07 -37.87
CA ARG A 103 -52.20 21.47 -39.22
C ARG A 103 -51.36 22.24 -40.22
N GLU A 104 -50.21 21.70 -40.64
CA GLU A 104 -49.91 21.38 -42.05
C GLU A 104 -48.80 20.31 -42.08
N GLU A 105 -48.93 19.39 -43.03
CA GLU A 105 -48.09 18.22 -43.33
C GLU A 105 -46.84 18.58 -44.14
#